data_AF-A0A9W8LCB3-F1
#
_entry.id   AF-A0A9W8LCB3-F1
#
_cell.length_a   1.000
_cell.length_b   1.000
_cell.length_c   1.000
_cell.angle_alpha   90.00
_cell.angle_beta   90.00
_cell.angle_gamma   90.00
#
_symmetry.space_group_name_H-M   'P 1'
#
loop_
_entity.id
_entity.type
_entity.pdbx_description
1 polymer ?
#
loop_
_entity_poly.entity_id
_entity_poly.type
_entity_poly.pdbx_seq_one_letter_code
_entity_poly.pdbx_strand_id
1 'polypeptide(L)'
;MAGSWVARTPKRLHGFNPLHQGLVDPDLQNSAAIGFSDYRRGVCFHIASGSYAVAAASTACFRIKEPNPDIYARDGNAPTGADQPVISEHKRLELSAASAPLAIACHRVDLVSFVTWETIESHALDANEYITAKEMLTLDAAQAATGCKQFLCLATTFVLGEDVASHGKMYVFDVVDVVPLPGRPQTNHKLHLLYQEEIQRLLSALAEQQGQFCCAVGIEDPGVPVWE
;
A
#
# COMPACT_ATOMS: atom_id res chain seq x y z
N MET A 1 53.94 6.31 26.40
CA MET A 1 54.32 7.11 25.22
C MET A 1 53.38 6.70 24.09
N ALA A 2 52.53 7.64 23.65
CA ALA A 2 51.46 7.40 22.70
C ALA A 2 52.00 7.28 21.26
N GLY A 3 51.68 6.18 20.58
CA GLY A 3 51.95 6.00 19.15
C GLY A 3 50.77 6.50 18.32
N SER A 4 50.98 7.60 17.61
CA SER A 4 50.05 8.22 16.67
C SER A 4 49.94 7.39 15.38
N TRP A 5 48.72 7.06 14.96
CA TRP A 5 48.43 6.48 13.65
C TRP A 5 47.97 7.59 12.69
N VAL A 6 48.79 7.90 11.70
CA VAL A 6 48.46 8.82 10.60
C VAL A 6 47.88 8.00 9.45
N ALA A 7 46.57 8.13 9.21
CA ALA A 7 45.91 7.53 8.06
C ALA A 7 46.31 8.26 6.78
N ARG A 8 46.91 7.53 5.84
CA ARG A 8 47.23 8.03 4.48
C ARG A 8 45.96 7.99 3.63
N THR A 9 45.58 9.13 3.06
CA THR A 9 44.53 9.23 2.04
C THR A 9 44.97 8.57 0.73
N PRO A 10 44.21 7.64 0.13
CA PRO A 10 44.47 7.20 -1.22
C PRO A 10 43.89 8.20 -2.24
N LYS A 11 44.65 8.38 -3.33
CA LYS A 11 44.43 9.33 -4.41
C LYS A 11 43.14 9.05 -5.19
N ARG A 12 42.45 10.14 -5.50
CA ARG A 12 41.31 10.28 -6.40
C ARG A 12 41.63 9.71 -7.79
N LEU A 13 40.99 8.60 -8.16
CA LEU A 13 40.89 8.17 -9.56
C LEU A 13 39.56 8.68 -10.10
N HIS A 14 39.66 9.45 -11.18
CA HIS A 14 38.53 9.97 -11.94
C HIS A 14 37.87 8.86 -12.75
N GLY A 15 36.54 8.89 -12.82
CA GLY A 15 35.77 8.27 -13.89
C GLY A 15 34.81 7.18 -13.44
N PHE A 16 33.67 7.58 -12.86
CA PHE A 16 32.42 6.83 -12.99
C PHE A 16 31.27 7.82 -12.77
N ASN A 17 30.44 8.00 -13.79
CA ASN A 17 29.31 8.93 -13.80
C ASN A 17 28.01 8.12 -13.66
N PRO A 18 27.28 8.17 -12.53
CA PRO A 18 25.95 7.61 -12.44
C PRO A 18 24.91 8.74 -12.50
N LEU A 19 24.58 9.19 -13.71
CA LEU A 19 23.29 9.85 -13.94
C LEU A 19 22.24 8.75 -14.07
N HIS A 20 21.63 8.37 -12.94
CA HIS A 20 20.28 7.77 -12.80
C HIS A 20 20.14 7.19 -11.39
N GLN A 21 20.20 8.04 -10.38
CA GLN A 21 19.51 7.80 -9.12
C GLN A 21 18.82 9.09 -8.77
N GLY A 22 17.49 9.09 -8.94
CA GLY A 22 16.65 10.16 -8.47
C GLY A 22 16.94 10.36 -6.98
N LEU A 23 17.29 11.59 -6.64
CA LEU A 23 17.49 12.07 -5.29
C LEU A 23 16.21 11.75 -4.50
N VAL A 24 16.25 10.68 -3.71
CA VAL A 24 15.29 10.47 -2.63
C VAL A 24 15.85 11.30 -1.48
N ASP A 25 15.17 12.39 -1.14
CA ASP A 25 15.52 13.20 0.02
C ASP A 25 15.52 12.31 1.26
N PRO A 26 16.65 12.16 1.97
CA PRO A 26 16.73 11.35 3.18
C PRO A 26 15.87 11.91 4.33
N ASP A 27 15.48 13.18 4.25
CA ASP A 27 14.65 13.86 5.25
C ASP A 27 13.14 13.56 5.10
N LEU A 28 12.68 12.98 3.97
CA LEU A 28 11.29 12.56 3.80
C LEU A 28 10.98 11.17 4.37
N GLN A 29 11.99 10.41 4.78
CA GLN A 29 11.80 9.06 5.35
C GLN A 29 11.17 9.06 6.75
N ASN A 30 11.13 10.21 7.43
CA ASN A 30 10.67 10.30 8.82
C ASN A 30 9.32 11.02 9.02
N SER A 31 8.66 11.50 7.97
CA SER A 31 7.30 12.02 8.11
C SER A 31 6.26 10.94 7.82
N ALA A 32 6.30 9.85 8.60
CA ALA A 32 5.10 9.07 8.82
C ALA A 32 4.15 9.96 9.64
N ALA A 33 3.49 10.92 8.97
CA ALA A 33 2.32 11.52 9.54
C ALA A 33 1.35 10.36 9.71
N ILE A 34 1.09 9.96 10.95
CA ILE A 34 -0.08 9.14 11.28
C ILE A 34 -1.26 10.06 10.97
N GLY A 35 -1.61 10.12 9.69
CA GLY A 35 -2.68 10.94 9.16
C GLY A 35 -3.97 10.31 9.61
N PHE A 36 -4.54 10.83 10.70
CA PHE A 36 -5.85 10.43 11.18
C PHE A 36 -6.93 11.01 10.25
N SER A 37 -7.04 10.47 9.04
CA SER A 37 -8.22 10.65 8.21
C SER A 37 -9.27 9.64 8.67
N ASP A 38 -10.33 10.17 9.26
CA ASP A 38 -11.37 9.44 9.96
C ASP A 38 -12.37 8.84 8.96
N TYR A 39 -12.41 7.50 8.87
CA TYR A 39 -13.66 6.77 8.57
C TYR A 39 -13.79 5.39 9.23
N ARG A 40 -12.77 4.94 9.96
CA ARG A 40 -12.84 4.13 11.20
C ARG A 40 -11.42 3.89 11.67
N ARG A 41 -10.97 4.67 12.66
CA ARG A 41 -9.81 4.33 13.50
C ARG A 41 -9.95 2.85 13.86
N GLY A 42 -9.06 1.99 13.36
CA GLY A 42 -9.25 0.56 13.53
C GLY A 42 -7.92 -0.06 13.88
N VAL A 43 -7.77 -0.30 15.17
CA VAL A 43 -6.88 -1.32 15.65
C VAL A 43 -7.75 -2.56 15.77
N CYS A 44 -7.32 -3.67 15.19
CA CYS A 44 -8.01 -4.95 15.37
C CYS A 44 -7.15 -5.81 16.29
N PHE A 45 -7.75 -6.45 17.28
CA PHE A 45 -7.03 -7.30 18.22
C PHE A 45 -7.12 -8.75 17.77
N HIS A 46 -5.98 -9.38 17.54
CA HIS A 46 -5.89 -10.81 17.30
C HIS A 46 -5.78 -11.52 18.66
N ILE A 47 -6.82 -12.25 19.02
CA ILE A 47 -6.96 -12.83 20.37
C ILE A 47 -5.90 -13.91 20.59
N ALA A 48 -5.66 -14.77 19.59
CA ALA A 48 -4.79 -15.92 19.77
C ALA A 48 -3.30 -15.55 19.95
N SER A 49 -2.83 -14.51 19.27
CA SER A 49 -1.44 -14.02 19.42
C SER A 49 -1.30 -12.86 20.42
N GLY A 50 -2.41 -12.34 20.94
CA GLY A 50 -2.43 -11.12 21.74
C GLY A 50 -1.93 -9.88 21.01
N SER A 51 -1.82 -9.89 19.68
CA SER A 51 -1.23 -8.78 18.91
C SER A 51 -2.29 -7.84 18.34
N TYR A 52 -1.90 -6.59 18.08
CA TYR A 52 -2.75 -5.59 17.46
C TYR A 52 -2.40 -5.42 15.98
N ALA A 53 -3.38 -5.50 15.09
CA ALA A 53 -3.23 -5.07 13.71
C ALA A 53 -3.65 -3.60 13.60
N VAL A 54 -2.74 -2.75 13.14
CA VAL A 54 -2.92 -1.30 13.05
C VAL A 54 -2.79 -0.89 11.59
N ALA A 55 -3.83 -0.30 11.01
CA ALA A 55 -3.70 0.33 9.71
C ALA A 55 -3.00 1.68 9.86
N ALA A 56 -1.91 1.86 9.12
CA ALA A 56 -1.17 3.11 9.03
C ALA A 56 -1.28 3.67 7.61
N ALA A 57 -1.31 4.99 7.51
CA ALA A 57 -1.26 5.72 6.26
C ALA A 57 -0.06 6.66 6.28
N SER A 58 0.61 6.78 5.15
CA SER A 58 1.64 7.76 4.87
C SER A 58 1.34 8.44 3.55
N THR A 59 1.95 9.58 3.29
CA THR A 59 1.88 10.22 1.99
C THR A 59 3.22 10.09 1.27
N ALA A 60 3.19 9.90 -0.04
CA ALA A 60 4.34 9.92 -0.93
C ALA A 60 4.12 10.99 -2.01
N CYS A 61 5.19 11.50 -2.63
CA CYS A 61 5.07 12.48 -3.70
C CYS A 61 4.40 11.84 -4.94
N PHE A 62 3.35 12.46 -5.45
CA PHE A 62 2.70 12.08 -6.70
C PHE A 62 3.62 12.46 -7.86
N ARG A 63 3.96 11.47 -8.68
CA ARG A 63 4.62 11.69 -9.98
C ARG A 63 3.76 11.07 -11.07
N ILE A 64 3.47 11.87 -12.09
CA ILE A 64 2.89 11.35 -13.33
C ILE A 64 3.93 10.39 -13.90
N LYS A 65 3.58 9.10 -14.03
CA LYS A 65 4.41 8.16 -14.77
C LYS A 65 4.39 8.63 -16.22
N GLU A 66 5.53 9.14 -16.70
CA GLU A 66 5.68 9.39 -18.13
C GLU A 66 5.41 8.07 -18.86
N PRO A 67 4.56 8.08 -19.91
CA PRO A 67 4.24 6.86 -20.61
C PRO A 67 5.54 6.24 -21.14
N ASN A 68 5.75 4.95 -20.85
CA ASN A 68 6.98 4.26 -21.25
C ASN A 68 7.07 4.29 -22.79
N PRO A 69 8.10 4.91 -23.38
CA PRO A 69 8.24 5.04 -24.83
C PRO A 69 8.25 3.67 -25.55
N ASP A 70 8.63 2.61 -24.84
CA ASP A 70 8.69 1.25 -25.39
C ASP A 70 7.30 0.64 -25.66
N ILE A 71 6.24 1.12 -25.01
CA ILE A 71 4.86 0.61 -25.23
C ILE A 71 4.40 1.01 -26.64
N TYR A 72 4.65 2.25 -27.06
CA TYR A 72 4.35 2.70 -28.41
C TYR A 72 5.20 2.00 -29.49
N ALA A 73 6.43 1.61 -29.14
CA ALA A 73 7.32 0.92 -30.06
C ALA A 73 6.94 -0.55 -30.27
N ARG A 74 6.32 -1.20 -29.28
CA ARG A 74 5.97 -2.64 -29.32
C ARG A 74 4.68 -2.95 -30.05
N ASP A 75 3.71 -2.03 -30.03
CA ASP A 75 2.42 -2.22 -30.68
C ASP A 75 2.45 -1.95 -32.20
N GLY A 76 3.62 -1.64 -32.78
CA GLY A 76 3.78 -1.35 -34.21
C GLY A 76 3.06 -0.07 -34.69
N ASN A 77 2.20 0.51 -33.84
CA ASN A 77 1.58 1.81 -33.99
C ASN A 77 2.54 2.91 -33.49
N ALA A 78 3.69 3.05 -34.14
CA ALA A 78 4.35 4.34 -34.13
C ALA A 78 3.42 5.30 -34.90
N PRO A 79 2.87 6.36 -34.26
CA PRO A 79 1.94 7.25 -34.93
C PRO A 79 2.67 7.96 -36.06
N THR A 80 2.42 7.48 -37.28
CA THR A 80 2.95 8.06 -38.51
C THR A 80 1.85 8.93 -39.08
N GLY A 81 1.67 10.13 -38.54
CA GLY A 81 0.65 11.06 -39.05
C GLY A 81 -0.02 11.88 -37.96
N ALA A 82 -0.36 13.11 -38.34
CA ALA A 82 -0.90 14.19 -37.52
C ALA A 82 -2.34 13.98 -36.97
N ASP A 83 -2.80 12.75 -36.81
CA ASP A 83 -4.13 12.41 -36.29
C ASP A 83 -4.02 11.67 -34.94
N GLN A 84 -3.37 12.30 -33.97
CA GLN A 84 -3.70 12.01 -32.58
C GLN A 84 -5.01 12.73 -32.28
N PRO A 85 -6.00 12.13 -31.58
CA PRO A 85 -6.93 12.92 -30.80
C PRO A 85 -6.09 13.56 -29.68
N VAL A 86 -5.45 14.68 -30.03
CA VAL A 86 -4.86 15.58 -29.06
C VAL A 86 -6.06 16.06 -28.27
N ILE A 87 -6.29 15.45 -27.11
CA ILE A 87 -7.10 16.08 -26.07
C ILE A 87 -6.49 17.46 -25.96
N SER A 88 -7.22 18.47 -26.45
CA SER A 88 -6.74 19.85 -26.44
C SER A 88 -6.37 20.12 -25.00
N GLU A 89 -5.07 20.28 -24.73
CA GLU A 89 -4.58 20.52 -23.38
C GLU A 89 -5.36 21.73 -22.87
N HIS A 90 -6.37 21.50 -22.04
CA HIS A 90 -7.05 22.56 -21.33
C HIS A 90 -5.94 23.21 -20.54
N LYS A 91 -5.54 24.41 -20.98
CA LYS A 91 -4.38 25.16 -20.50
C LYS A 91 -4.19 24.90 -19.01
N ARG A 92 -3.30 23.96 -18.69
CA ARG A 92 -3.08 23.52 -17.31
C ARG A 92 -2.63 24.77 -16.59
N LEU A 93 -3.39 25.18 -15.57
CA LEU A 93 -2.97 26.29 -14.73
C LEU A 93 -1.55 25.96 -14.26
N GLU A 94 -0.59 26.80 -14.62
CA GLU A 94 0.78 26.74 -14.13
C GLU A 94 0.68 26.86 -12.61
N LEU A 95 0.69 25.70 -11.92
CA LEU A 95 0.68 25.70 -10.47
C LEU A 95 1.97 26.40 -10.05
N SER A 96 1.80 27.51 -9.33
CA SER A 96 2.91 28.22 -8.70
C SER A 96 3.83 27.21 -8.02
N ALA A 97 5.15 27.38 -8.15
CA ALA A 97 6.15 26.57 -7.45
C ALA A 97 5.98 26.61 -5.91
N ALA A 98 5.12 27.49 -5.39
CA ALA A 98 4.69 27.54 -3.99
C ALA A 98 3.51 26.61 -3.63
N SER A 99 2.94 25.88 -4.60
CA SER A 99 1.93 24.85 -4.34
C SER A 99 2.58 23.68 -3.59
N ALA A 100 1.91 23.17 -2.54
CA ALA A 100 2.31 21.92 -1.92
C ALA A 100 2.41 20.82 -3.00
N PRO A 101 3.41 19.91 -2.92
CA PRO A 101 3.53 18.83 -3.87
C PRO A 101 2.26 17.96 -3.82
N LEU A 102 1.78 17.55 -4.99
CA LEU A 102 0.73 16.55 -5.08
C LEU A 102 1.21 15.29 -4.35
N ALA A 103 0.34 14.68 -3.54
CA ALA A 103 0.68 13.54 -2.70
C ALA A 103 -0.28 12.38 -2.96
N ILE A 104 0.28 11.17 -2.99
CA ILE A 104 -0.41 9.90 -3.05
C ILE A 104 -0.48 9.32 -1.63
N ALA A 105 -1.62 8.74 -1.26
CA ALA A 105 -1.69 7.93 -0.06
C ALA A 105 -1.00 6.57 -0.27
N CYS A 106 -0.21 6.17 0.72
CA CYS A 106 0.38 4.85 0.84
C CYS A 106 -0.11 4.25 2.15
N HIS A 107 -0.90 3.19 2.07
CA HIS A 107 -1.37 2.49 3.25
C HIS A 107 -0.48 1.28 3.57
N ARG A 108 -0.48 0.88 4.83
CA ARG A 108 0.12 -0.36 5.29
C ARG A 108 -0.63 -0.87 6.51
N VAL A 109 -0.41 -2.13 6.86
CA VAL A 109 -0.88 -2.71 8.11
C VAL A 109 0.30 -3.19 8.93
N ASP A 110 0.40 -2.68 10.16
CA ASP A 110 1.43 -2.99 11.13
C ASP A 110 0.86 -3.96 12.17
N LEU A 111 1.52 -5.09 12.37
CA LEU A 111 1.28 -5.97 13.50
C LEU A 111 2.13 -5.48 14.69
N VAL A 112 1.48 -5.17 15.81
CA VAL A 112 2.10 -4.55 16.99
C VAL A 112 1.94 -5.46 18.19
N SER A 113 3.01 -5.65 18.95
CA SER A 113 2.98 -6.45 20.18
C SER A 113 2.27 -5.71 21.30
N PHE A 114 1.38 -6.37 22.04
CA PHE A 114 0.75 -5.80 23.24
C PHE A 114 1.71 -5.64 24.44
N VAL A 115 2.83 -6.37 24.43
CA VAL A 115 3.79 -6.35 25.54
C VAL A 115 4.77 -5.21 25.37
N THR A 116 5.41 -5.13 24.19
CA THR A 116 6.47 -4.16 23.93
C THR A 116 5.97 -2.90 23.23
N TRP A 117 4.77 -2.92 22.66
CA TRP A 117 4.24 -1.84 21.80
C TRP A 117 5.12 -1.52 20.59
N GLU A 118 5.98 -2.47 20.21
CA GLU A 118 6.81 -2.39 19.03
C GLU A 118 6.12 -3.10 17.86
N THR A 119 6.37 -2.58 16.64
CA THR A 119 5.96 -3.23 15.40
C THR A 119 6.73 -4.54 15.22
N ILE A 120 5.98 -5.63 15.21
CA ILE A 120 6.44 -6.99 14.93
C ILE A 120 6.74 -7.13 13.43
N GLU A 121 5.78 -6.72 12.59
CA GLU A 121 5.87 -6.78 11.14
C GLU A 121 4.96 -5.74 10.49
N SER A 122 5.26 -5.36 9.25
CA SER A 122 4.46 -4.46 8.44
C SER A 122 4.21 -5.04 7.06
N HIS A 123 2.98 -4.91 6.58
CA HIS A 123 2.61 -5.22 5.20
C HIS A 123 2.22 -3.93 4.48
N ALA A 124 3.03 -3.51 3.51
CA ALA A 124 2.77 -2.32 2.70
C ALA A 124 1.81 -2.64 1.55
N LEU A 125 0.88 -1.74 1.28
CA LEU A 125 -0.05 -1.80 0.16
C LEU A 125 0.47 -1.00 -1.04
N ASP A 126 -0.21 -1.14 -2.17
CA ASP A 126 0.15 -0.44 -3.41
C ASP A 126 -0.08 1.08 -3.28
N ALA A 127 0.54 1.84 -4.17
CA ALA A 127 0.29 3.28 -4.27
C ALA A 127 -1.16 3.55 -4.72
N ASN A 128 -1.81 4.55 -4.12
CA ASN A 128 -3.24 4.86 -4.32
C ASN A 128 -4.20 3.75 -3.86
N GLU A 129 -3.71 2.77 -3.09
CA GLU A 129 -4.54 1.74 -2.47
C GLU A 129 -4.92 2.16 -1.06
N TYR A 130 -6.21 2.38 -0.83
CA TYR A 130 -6.77 2.85 0.43
C TYR A 130 -7.41 1.69 1.18
N ILE A 131 -7.10 1.53 2.47
CA ILE A 131 -7.82 0.57 3.33
C ILE A 131 -9.20 1.13 3.64
N THR A 132 -10.24 0.53 3.06
CA THR A 132 -11.64 0.94 3.26
C THR A 132 -12.27 0.24 4.46
N ALA A 133 -12.00 -1.06 4.63
CA ALA A 133 -12.43 -1.81 5.81
C ALA A 133 -11.35 -2.79 6.27
N LYS A 134 -11.33 -3.06 7.57
CA LYS A 134 -10.43 -4.02 8.21
C LYS A 134 -11.11 -4.58 9.44
N GLU A 135 -11.14 -5.90 9.55
CA GLU A 135 -11.80 -6.58 10.66
C GLU A 135 -11.04 -7.87 10.99
N MET A 136 -11.06 -8.25 12.27
CA MET A 136 -10.63 -9.58 12.69
C MET A 136 -11.85 -10.50 12.67
N LEU A 137 -11.94 -11.36 11.67
CA LEU A 137 -13.09 -12.20 11.40
C LEU A 137 -12.83 -13.64 11.83
N THR A 138 -13.82 -14.30 12.43
CA THR A 138 -13.72 -15.71 12.83
C THR A 138 -14.35 -16.57 11.76
N LEU A 139 -13.52 -17.12 10.87
CA LEU A 139 -13.96 -17.89 9.71
C LEU A 139 -13.82 -19.39 9.96
N ASP A 140 -14.61 -20.18 9.24
CA ASP A 140 -14.52 -21.63 9.28
C ASP A 140 -13.15 -22.10 8.76
N ALA A 141 -12.50 -22.92 9.57
CA ALA A 141 -11.18 -23.45 9.32
C ALA A 141 -11.15 -24.92 9.73
N ALA A 142 -11.25 -25.83 8.76
CA ALA A 142 -11.31 -27.27 9.00
C ALA A 142 -10.08 -27.83 9.76
N GLN A 143 -8.95 -27.12 9.71
CA GLN A 143 -7.72 -27.49 10.42
C GLN A 143 -7.68 -27.00 11.88
N ALA A 144 -8.57 -26.10 12.27
CA ALA A 144 -8.63 -25.58 13.65
C ALA A 144 -9.37 -26.56 14.56
N ALA A 145 -8.89 -26.73 15.80
CA ALA A 145 -9.50 -27.64 16.77
C ALA A 145 -10.97 -27.28 17.11
N THR A 146 -11.30 -26.00 17.07
CA THR A 146 -12.65 -25.46 17.27
C THR A 146 -13.50 -25.45 16.01
N GLY A 147 -12.95 -25.80 14.84
CA GLY A 147 -13.60 -25.69 13.54
C GLY A 147 -13.57 -24.30 12.91
N CYS A 148 -13.19 -23.27 13.67
CA CYS A 148 -13.07 -21.88 13.21
C CYS A 148 -11.76 -21.25 13.68
N LYS A 149 -11.25 -20.26 12.95
CA LYS A 149 -10.02 -19.52 13.26
C LYS A 149 -10.21 -18.03 12.98
N GLN A 150 -9.52 -17.18 13.74
CA GLN A 150 -9.52 -15.74 13.53
C GLN A 150 -8.50 -15.36 12.44
N PHE A 151 -8.94 -14.53 11.49
CA PHE A 151 -8.11 -14.00 10.42
C PHE A 151 -8.22 -12.48 10.39
N LEU A 152 -7.15 -11.82 9.98
CA LEU A 152 -7.17 -10.40 9.68
C LEU A 152 -7.60 -10.21 8.23
N CYS A 153 -8.79 -9.67 8.03
CA CYS A 153 -9.30 -9.39 6.70
C CYS A 153 -9.23 -7.89 6.41
N LEU A 154 -8.71 -7.53 5.24
CA LEU A 154 -8.67 -6.16 4.74
C LEU A 154 -9.45 -6.07 3.44
N ALA A 155 -10.22 -5.00 3.31
CA ALA A 155 -10.75 -4.53 2.05
C ALA A 155 -10.05 -3.21 1.74
N THR A 156 -9.55 -3.12 0.52
CA THR A 156 -8.89 -1.96 -0.02
C THR A 156 -9.59 -1.49 -1.29
N THR A 157 -9.32 -0.25 -1.68
CA THR A 157 -9.83 0.33 -2.92
C THR A 157 -8.79 1.25 -3.53
N PHE A 158 -8.61 1.11 -4.84
CA PHE A 158 -7.75 1.95 -5.65
C PHE A 158 -8.50 3.20 -6.07
N VAL A 159 -7.99 4.36 -5.67
CA VAL A 159 -8.56 5.67 -6.03
C VAL A 159 -7.55 6.40 -6.92
N LEU A 160 -7.76 6.35 -8.23
CA LEU A 160 -6.81 6.83 -9.24
C LEU A 160 -7.18 8.20 -9.84
N GLY A 161 -8.27 8.81 -9.38
CA GLY A 161 -8.84 10.04 -9.93
C GLY A 161 -10.34 9.89 -10.18
N GLU A 162 -11.02 10.98 -10.49
CA GLU A 162 -12.48 10.97 -10.74
C GLU A 162 -12.85 10.29 -12.08
N ASP A 163 -11.99 10.44 -13.09
CA ASP A 163 -12.21 9.92 -14.44
C ASP A 163 -11.77 8.46 -14.60
N VAL A 164 -11.15 7.87 -13.57
CA VAL A 164 -10.65 6.49 -13.61
C VAL A 164 -11.51 5.63 -12.70
N ALA A 165 -12.07 4.56 -13.28
CA ALA A 165 -12.86 3.61 -12.52
C ALA A 165 -12.06 3.05 -11.33
N SER A 166 -12.62 3.22 -10.14
CA SER A 166 -12.06 2.68 -8.90
C SER A 166 -12.42 1.20 -8.79
N HIS A 167 -11.44 0.39 -8.39
CA HIS A 167 -11.59 -1.05 -8.16
C HIS A 167 -11.10 -1.40 -6.76
N GLY A 168 -11.55 -2.54 -6.24
CA GLY A 168 -11.25 -3.00 -4.89
C GLY A 168 -10.26 -4.15 -4.90
N LYS A 169 -9.64 -4.40 -3.75
CA LYS A 169 -8.87 -5.63 -3.53
C LYS A 169 -9.09 -6.10 -2.10
N MET A 170 -9.20 -7.40 -1.91
CA MET A 170 -9.34 -7.99 -0.59
C MET A 170 -8.11 -8.80 -0.21
N TYR A 171 -7.79 -8.81 1.07
CA TYR A 171 -6.70 -9.57 1.64
C TYR A 171 -7.19 -10.34 2.86
N VAL A 172 -6.73 -11.58 3.00
CA VAL A 172 -6.92 -12.39 4.21
C VAL A 172 -5.55 -12.80 4.72
N PHE A 173 -5.21 -12.30 5.90
CA PHE A 173 -3.98 -12.60 6.61
C PHE A 173 -4.25 -13.54 7.77
N ASP A 174 -3.35 -14.48 7.95
CA ASP A 174 -3.22 -15.30 9.14
C ASP A 174 -2.08 -14.76 10.01
N VAL A 175 -2.31 -14.64 11.31
CA VAL A 175 -1.25 -14.31 12.26
C VAL A 175 -0.68 -15.62 12.77
N VAL A 176 0.49 -15.98 12.25
CA VAL A 176 1.13 -17.27 12.53
C VAL A 176 2.29 -17.09 13.51
N ASP A 177 2.53 -18.13 14.32
CA ASP A 177 3.68 -18.19 15.21
C ASP A 177 4.93 -18.55 14.41
N VAL A 178 6.01 -17.81 14.65
CA VAL A 178 7.31 -18.02 14.03
C VAL A 178 8.40 -18.01 15.08
N VAL A 179 9.55 -18.61 14.76
CA VAL A 179 10.71 -18.54 15.64
C VAL A 179 11.20 -17.09 15.66
N PRO A 180 11.31 -16.45 16.85
CA PRO A 180 11.75 -15.07 16.93
C PRO A 180 13.22 -14.90 16.54
N LEU A 181 13.57 -13.70 16.12
CA LEU A 181 14.95 -13.36 15.82
C LEU A 181 15.80 -13.37 17.10
N PRO A 182 17.06 -13.84 17.05
CA PRO A 182 17.95 -13.80 18.20
C PRO A 182 18.07 -12.37 18.74
N GLY A 183 17.77 -12.17 20.03
CA GLY A 183 17.80 -10.87 20.68
C GLY A 183 16.57 -9.98 20.46
N ARG A 184 15.55 -10.46 19.74
CA ARG A 184 14.25 -9.76 19.56
C ARG A 184 13.07 -10.73 19.78
N PRO A 185 12.74 -11.06 21.04
CA PRO A 185 11.67 -12.01 21.36
C PRO A 185 10.28 -11.58 20.88
N GLN A 186 10.06 -10.29 20.63
CA GLN A 186 8.81 -9.72 20.13
C GLN A 186 8.48 -10.12 18.69
N THR A 187 9.44 -10.63 17.91
CA THR A 187 9.22 -11.04 16.51
C THR A 187 8.77 -12.51 16.41
N ASN A 188 7.99 -12.98 17.38
CA ASN A 188 7.51 -14.36 17.47
C ASN A 188 6.23 -14.61 16.65
N HIS A 189 5.70 -13.58 15.98
CA HIS A 189 4.54 -13.68 15.10
C HIS A 189 4.84 -13.08 13.73
N LYS A 190 4.09 -13.53 12.72
CA LYS A 190 4.17 -13.05 11.34
C LYS A 190 2.78 -12.93 10.71
N LEU A 191 2.56 -11.91 9.88
CA LEU A 191 1.45 -11.79 8.95
C LEU A 191 1.70 -12.68 7.72
N HIS A 192 0.96 -13.78 7.64
CA HIS A 192 0.99 -14.68 6.48
C HIS A 192 -0.22 -14.41 5.59
N LEU A 193 0.02 -13.86 4.40
CA LEU A 193 -1.03 -13.62 3.41
C LEU A 193 -1.53 -14.96 2.85
N LEU A 194 -2.77 -15.32 3.15
CA LEU A 194 -3.40 -16.55 2.68
C LEU A 194 -4.12 -16.35 1.35
N TYR A 195 -4.77 -15.21 1.20
CA TYR A 195 -5.63 -14.96 0.07
C TYR A 195 -5.64 -13.48 -0.31
N GLN A 196 -5.59 -13.22 -1.61
CA GLN A 196 -5.65 -11.91 -2.19
C GLN A 196 -6.45 -12.00 -3.49
N GLU A 197 -7.45 -11.15 -3.64
CA GLU A 197 -8.25 -11.07 -4.87
C GLU A 197 -8.59 -9.62 -5.19
N GLU A 198 -8.47 -9.27 -6.46
CA GLU A 198 -8.88 -7.97 -6.98
C GLU A 198 -10.30 -8.05 -7.52
N ILE A 199 -11.12 -7.09 -7.13
CA ILE A 199 -12.53 -7.00 -7.50
C ILE A 199 -12.67 -5.74 -8.35
N GLN A 200 -13.32 -5.85 -9.51
CA GLN A 200 -13.51 -4.75 -10.47
C GLN A 200 -14.33 -3.56 -9.94
N ARG A 201 -14.74 -3.61 -8.68
CA ARG A 201 -15.62 -2.66 -8.02
C ARG A 201 -15.06 -2.32 -6.65
N LEU A 202 -15.43 -1.15 -6.14
CA LEU A 202 -15.00 -0.69 -4.81
C LEU A 202 -15.50 -1.65 -3.73
N LEU A 203 -14.71 -1.79 -2.67
CA LEU A 203 -15.11 -2.53 -1.46
C LEU A 203 -15.31 -1.56 -0.32
N SER A 204 -16.45 -1.61 0.36
CA SER A 204 -16.82 -0.62 1.38
C SER A 204 -16.87 -1.19 2.80
N ALA A 205 -17.19 -2.47 2.97
CA ALA A 205 -17.31 -3.09 4.28
C ALA A 205 -16.96 -4.58 4.23
N LEU A 206 -16.55 -5.11 5.37
CA LEU A 206 -16.33 -6.53 5.61
C LEU A 206 -17.19 -6.99 6.78
N ALA A 207 -17.63 -8.24 6.73
CA ALA A 207 -18.36 -8.89 7.79
C ALA A 207 -18.09 -10.40 7.76
N GLU A 208 -18.43 -11.05 8.85
CA GLU A 208 -18.48 -12.49 8.94
C GLU A 208 -19.90 -12.90 9.37
N GLN A 209 -20.38 -13.99 8.78
CA GLN A 209 -21.64 -14.58 9.14
C GLN A 209 -21.52 -16.11 9.09
N GLN A 210 -21.67 -16.75 10.26
CA GLN A 210 -21.64 -18.22 10.39
C GLN A 210 -20.35 -18.83 9.81
N GLY A 211 -19.20 -18.24 10.11
CA GLY A 211 -17.90 -18.69 9.63
C GLY A 211 -17.62 -18.35 8.17
N GLN A 212 -18.54 -17.67 7.48
CA GLN A 212 -18.38 -17.25 6.09
C GLN A 212 -17.98 -15.79 6.00
N PHE A 213 -17.12 -15.51 5.03
CA PHE A 213 -16.67 -14.16 4.74
C PHE A 213 -17.69 -13.43 3.86
N CYS A 214 -18.07 -12.22 4.25
CA CYS A 214 -18.96 -11.35 3.50
C CYS A 214 -18.26 -10.01 3.25
N CYS A 215 -18.42 -9.46 2.04
CA CYS A 215 -17.94 -8.13 1.71
C CYS A 215 -19.04 -7.32 1.00
N ALA A 216 -19.06 -6.02 1.26
CA ALA A 216 -19.93 -5.08 0.57
C ALA A 216 -19.18 -4.53 -0.65
N VAL A 217 -19.69 -4.86 -1.83
CA VAL A 217 -19.17 -4.42 -3.13
C VAL A 217 -20.02 -3.27 -3.63
N GLY A 218 -19.37 -2.22 -4.15
CA GLY A 218 -20.05 -1.07 -4.75
C GLY A 218 -20.93 -1.49 -5.92
N ILE A 219 -22.08 -0.83 -6.08
CA ILE A 219 -23.01 -1.04 -7.19
C ILE A 219 -22.66 -0.05 -8.30
N GLU A 220 -22.77 -0.49 -9.55
CA GLU A 220 -22.87 0.38 -10.71
C GLU A 220 -24.30 0.34 -11.21
N ASP A 221 -24.82 1.48 -11.66
CA ASP A 221 -26.16 1.54 -12.25
C ASP A 221 -26.20 0.57 -13.45
N PRO A 222 -27.12 -0.42 -13.50
CA PRO A 222 -27.14 -1.47 -14.52
C PRO A 222 -27.60 -0.98 -15.92
N GLY A 223 -27.21 0.23 -16.31
CA GLY A 223 -27.56 0.87 -17.56
C GLY A 223 -28.69 1.86 -17.38
N VAL A 224 -28.34 3.14 -17.25
CA VAL A 224 -29.24 4.20 -17.72
C VAL A 224 -29.21 4.09 -19.25
N PRO A 225 -30.32 3.73 -19.93
CA PRO A 225 -30.36 3.82 -21.37
C PRO A 225 -30.18 5.29 -21.76
N VAL A 226 -29.08 5.58 -22.44
CA VAL A 226 -28.90 6.85 -23.14
C VAL A 226 -29.92 6.83 -24.27
N TRP A 227 -31.06 7.50 -24.07
CA TRP A 227 -31.98 7.76 -25.15
C TRP A 227 -31.37 8.87 -26.01
N GLU A 228 -30.73 8.48 -27.12
CA GLU A 228 -30.51 9.36 -28.29
C GLU A 228 -31.76 9.40 -29.17
#